data_AF-A0A352UD85-F1
#
_entry.id   AF-A0A352UD85-F1
#
_cell.length_a   1.000
_cell.length_b   1.000
_cell.length_c   1.000
_cell.angle_alpha   90.00
_cell.angle_beta   90.00
_cell.angle_gamma   90.00
#
_symmetry.space_group_name_H-M   'P 1'
#
loop_
_entity.id
_entity.type
_entity.pdbx_description
1 polymer ?
#
loop_
_entity_poly.entity_id
_entity_poly.type
_entity_poly.pdbx_seq_one_letter_code
_entity_poly.pdbx_strand_id
1 'polypeptide(L)' 'MNNSLYPRSQKYDIDWMVQNSMGPNVIRLTEALTGVMTLEPGMRVLGMGCAKAISSIFLAKEFGVEIWAADL' A
#
# COMPACT_ATOMS: atom_id res chain seq x y z
N MET A 1 14.20 13.09 -2.85
CA MET A 1 14.11 12.83 -1.38
C MET A 1 14.36 11.34 -1.14
N ASN A 2 15.59 10.98 -0.81
CA ASN A 2 15.94 9.59 -0.47
C ASN A 2 15.63 9.38 1.01
N ASN A 3 14.63 8.55 1.33
CA ASN A 3 14.18 8.31 2.70
C ASN A 3 14.27 6.82 3.00
N SER A 4 15.41 6.41 3.57
CA SER A 4 15.76 5.01 3.87
C SER A 4 14.74 4.28 4.76
N LEU A 5 13.80 5.01 5.38
CA LEU A 5 12.71 4.45 6.19
C LEU A 5 11.64 3.71 5.38
N TYR A 6 11.53 3.95 4.06
CA TYR A 6 10.46 3.38 3.21
C TYR A 6 11.00 2.66 1.96
N PRO A 7 11.83 1.62 2.13
CA PRO A 7 12.53 0.94 1.03
C PRO A 7 11.59 0.26 0.03
N ARG A 8 10.38 -0.17 0.43
CA ARG A 8 9.41 -0.77 -0.50
C ARG A 8 8.69 0.29 -1.31
N SER A 9 8.23 1.36 -0.66
CA SER A 9 7.57 2.50 -1.32
C SER A 9 8.45 3.15 -2.38
N GLN A 10 9.78 3.21 -2.15
CA GLN A 10 10.73 3.81 -3.08
C GLN A 10 10.82 3.11 -4.44
N LYS A 11 10.36 1.86 -4.54
CA LYS A 11 10.39 1.09 -5.80
C LYS A 11 9.28 1.50 -6.77
N TYR A 12 8.29 2.26 -6.31
CA TYR A 12 7.14 2.67 -7.10
C TYR A 12 7.41 3.98 -7.82
N ASP A 13 6.86 4.10 -9.03
CA ASP A 13 6.94 5.31 -9.82
C ASP A 13 6.26 6.49 -9.11
N ILE A 14 6.94 7.64 -9.04
CA ILE A 14 6.48 8.79 -8.27
C ILE A 14 5.23 9.40 -8.90
N ASP A 15 5.19 9.53 -10.23
CA ASP A 15 4.07 10.13 -10.93
C ASP A 15 2.82 9.25 -10.79
N TRP A 16 2.97 7.93 -10.90
CA TRP A 16 1.91 6.98 -10.62
C TRP A 16 1.38 7.11 -9.19
N MET A 17 2.27 7.20 -8.20
CA MET A 17 1.87 7.39 -6.80
C MET A 17 1.10 8.71 -6.60
N VAL A 18 1.58 9.81 -7.17
CA VAL A 18 0.95 11.13 -7.04
C VAL A 18 -0.42 11.16 -7.72
N GLN A 19 -0.52 10.65 -8.95
CA GLN A 19 -1.78 10.64 -9.72
C GLN A 19 -2.87 9.79 -9.06
N ASN A 20 -2.49 8.73 -8.35
CA ASN A 20 -3.43 7.78 -7.78
C ASN A 20 -3.62 7.92 -6.27
N SER A 21 -2.82 8.73 -5.58
CA SER A 21 -3.01 9.00 -4.16
C SER A 21 -4.27 9.82 -3.92
N MET A 22 -5.14 9.30 -3.05
CA MET A 22 -6.23 10.07 -2.46
C MET A 22 -5.94 10.21 -0.96
N GLY A 23 -5.10 11.19 -0.63
CA GLY A 23 -4.56 11.40 0.71
C GLY A 23 -3.03 11.55 0.73
N PRO A 24 -2.44 11.96 1.86
CA PRO A 24 -1.01 12.21 1.95
C PRO A 24 -0.21 10.91 1.98
N ASN A 25 0.72 10.72 1.02
CA ASN A 25 1.73 9.65 1.02
C ASN A 25 1.18 8.23 1.30
N VAL A 26 0.04 7.86 0.69
CA VAL A 26 -0.71 6.62 0.97
C VAL A 26 0.19 5.37 1.04
N ILE A 27 1.12 5.20 0.10
CA ILE A 27 2.00 4.02 0.04
C ILE A 27 2.98 3.98 1.21
N ARG A 28 3.57 5.13 1.60
CA ARG A 28 4.51 5.21 2.73
C ARG A 28 3.81 4.97 4.07
N LEU A 29 2.61 5.52 4.23
CA LEU A 29 1.79 5.27 5.41
C LEU A 29 1.43 3.78 5.51
N THR A 30 1.08 3.17 4.38
CA THR A 30 0.82 1.73 4.30
C THR A 30 2.06 0.92 4.68
N GLU A 31 3.24 1.25 4.16
CA GLU A 31 4.50 0.58 4.54
C GLU A 31 4.81 0.74 6.04
N ALA A 32 4.62 1.93 6.60
CA ALA A 32 4.80 2.15 8.05
C ALA A 32 3.93 1.20 8.88
N LEU A 33 2.67 1.04 8.47
CA LEU A 33 1.71 0.16 9.14
C LEU A 33 2.14 -1.31 9.08
N THR A 34 2.73 -1.75 7.96
CA THR A 34 3.28 -3.12 7.86
C THR A 34 4.47 -3.38 8.78
N GLY A 35 5.11 -2.34 9.33
CA GLY A 35 6.14 -2.49 10.35
C GLY A 35 5.61 -2.98 11.70
N VAL A 36 4.31 -2.88 11.95
CA VAL A 36 3.64 -3.29 13.20
C VAL A 36 2.52 -4.31 12.98
N MET A 37 2.27 -4.71 11.74
CA MET A 37 1.28 -5.73 11.38
C MET A 37 1.98 -6.97 10.81
N THR A 38 1.55 -8.15 11.25
CA THR A 38 2.00 -9.39 10.61
C THR A 38 1.15 -9.66 9.37
N LEU A 39 1.80 -9.78 8.22
CA LEU A 39 1.18 -10.11 6.94
C LEU A 39 1.93 -11.30 6.36
N GLU A 40 1.20 -12.38 6.08
CA GLU A 40 1.75 -13.58 5.48
C GLU A 40 1.13 -13.82 4.10
N PRO A 41 1.88 -14.36 3.14
CA PRO A 41 1.35 -14.71 1.83
C PRO A 41 0.10 -15.61 1.94
N GLY A 42 -0.94 -15.30 1.17
CA GLY A 42 -2.22 -16.00 1.19
C GLY A 42 -3.20 -15.56 2.27
N MET A 43 -2.82 -14.64 3.19
CA MET A 43 -3.79 -14.01 4.09
C MET A 43 -4.82 -13.20 3.30
N ARG A 44 -6.06 -13.17 3.81
CA ARG A 44 -7.16 -12.39 3.22
C ARG A 44 -7.34 -11.08 3.97
N VAL A 45 -7.28 -9.97 3.24
CA VAL A 45 -7.40 -8.61 3.79
C VAL A 45 -8.57 -7.88 3.14
N LEU A 46 -9.44 -7.30 3.96
CA LEU A 46 -10.51 -6.42 3.51
C LEU A 46 -10.05 -4.96 3.59
N GLY A 47 -9.94 -4.29 2.45
CA GLY A 47 -9.73 -2.85 2.36
C GLY A 47 -11.05 -2.11 2.19
N MET A 48 -11.47 -1.37 3.22
CA MET A 48 -12.66 -0.52 3.15
C MET A 48 -12.26 0.93 2.82
N GLY A 49 -12.98 1.57 1.91
CA GLY A 49 -12.65 2.93 1.45
C GLY A 49 -11.31 2.94 0.70
N CYS A 50 -11.13 2.03 -0.26
CA CYS A 50 -9.86 1.83 -0.95
C CYS A 50 -9.47 2.95 -1.94
N ALA A 51 -10.39 3.86 -2.28
CA ALA A 51 -10.26 4.87 -3.31
C ALA A 51 -9.73 4.24 -4.61
N LYS A 52 -8.60 4.72 -5.13
CA LYS A 52 -7.90 4.16 -6.31
C LYS A 52 -7.07 2.89 -6.01
N ALA A 53 -7.24 2.31 -4.83
CA ALA A 53 -6.69 1.03 -4.39
C ALA A 53 -5.15 0.89 -4.41
N ILE A 54 -4.40 1.99 -4.41
CA ILE A 54 -2.94 1.90 -4.51
C ILE A 54 -2.27 1.25 -3.28
N SER A 55 -2.82 1.45 -2.08
CA SER A 55 -2.39 0.75 -0.86
C SER A 55 -2.70 -0.75 -0.95
N SER A 56 -3.85 -1.12 -1.50
CA SER A 56 -4.22 -2.52 -1.76
C SER A 56 -3.25 -3.18 -2.73
N ILE A 57 -2.95 -2.52 -3.86
CA ILE A 57 -1.98 -3.02 -4.84
C ILE A 57 -0.61 -3.22 -4.19
N PHE A 58 -0.17 -2.25 -3.37
CA PHE A 58 1.09 -2.34 -2.64
C PHE A 58 1.13 -3.56 -1.71
N LEU A 59 0.11 -3.75 -0.88
CA LEU A 59 0.05 -4.87 0.07
C LEU A 59 0.04 -6.22 -0.65
N ALA A 60 -0.77 -6.35 -1.70
CA ALA A 60 -0.83 -7.59 -2.50
C ALA A 60 0.53 -7.91 -3.14
N LYS A 61 1.22 -6.91 -3.72
CA LYS A 61 2.51 -7.10 -4.38
C LYS A 61 3.66 -7.37 -3.41
N GLU A 62 3.73 -6.64 -2.30
CA GLU A 62 4.88 -6.69 -1.38
C GLU A 62 4.80 -7.82 -0.35
N PHE A 63 3.59 -8.29 -0.03
CA PHE A 63 3.34 -9.28 1.03
C PHE A 63 2.60 -10.54 0.54
N GLY A 64 2.16 -10.57 -0.73
CA GLY A 64 1.49 -11.76 -1.30
C GLY A 64 0.12 -12.06 -0.69
N VAL A 65 -0.52 -11.06 -0.08
CA VAL A 65 -1.87 -11.20 0.50
C VAL A 65 -2.95 -11.09 -0.59
N GLU A 66 -4.08 -11.74 -0.37
CA GLU A 66 -5.29 -11.60 -1.18
C GLU A 66 -6.11 -10.43 -0.62
N ILE A 67 -6.47 -9.46 -1.47
CA ILE A 67 -7.19 -8.26 -1.02
C ILE A 67 -8.56 -8.13 -1.69
N TRP A 68 -9.57 -7.90 -0.86
CA TRP A 68 -10.89 -7.44 -1.28
C TRP A 68 -10.98 -5.96 -0.99
N ALA A 69 -10.98 -5.16 -2.05
CA ALA A 69 -11.08 -3.71 -1.96
C ALA A 69 -12.53 -3.30 -2.23
N ALA A 70 -13.13 -2.54 -1.32
CA ALA A 70 -14.50 -2.06 -1.41
C ALA A 70 -14.54 -0.53 -1.20
N ASP A 71 -15.21 0.16 -2.10
CA ASP A 71 -15.48 1.60 -2.03
C ASP A 71 -16.92 1.88 -2.50
N LEU A 72 -17.41 3.10 -2.28
CA LEU A 72 -18.77 3.55 -2.59
C LEU A 72 -18.92 4.06 -4.03
#